data_AF-A0A1U8LWS8-F1
#
_entry.id   AF-A0A1U8LWS8-F1
#
_cell.length_a   1.000
_cell.length_b   1.000
_cell.length_c   1.000
_cell.angle_alpha   90.00
_cell.angle_beta   90.00
_cell.angle_gamma   90.00
#
_symmetry.space_group_name_H-M   'P 1'
#
loop_
_entity.id
_entity.type
_entity.pdbx_description
1 polymer ?
#
loop_
_entity_poly.entity_id
_entity_poly.type
_entity_poly.pdbx_seq_one_letter_code
_entity_poly.pdbx_strand_id
1 'polypeptide(L)'
;MYKQLRKEGRRNEYERHKLQAINQRQKMVLQRKTEEAAMATKRLKELLEARKSSARDNTGMLLQTNEKALQRWLEHELEVMVNVHEVRFEYESQSQVRAAMAEELAVLKNRFARASSITLNARMTRIASLENMLSISSDSLIAMASQLSEAEERERSLTNRGRWNQLRSMGDAKNLLQYMFNSLGDTRCQLWEKDMEIKEMKEQLKELVSLLRQSELQREDVENELKLREQAVAIALATSPNSLEHISDDMNGLLSPMSVPVRKQLKYCPGIVNVPVRELVPFIDQTRKMVPLSQLPMKKLVAIGRAGNGKLWRWKRWHNKWHVQYKWKWQKPWRLSEWIRHSEENIIKAKPRSRSFSY
;
A
#
# COMPACT_ATOMS: atom_id res chain seq x y z
N MET A 1 -59.79 -6.61 101.72
CA MET A 1 -60.05 -6.34 100.29
C MET A 1 -59.63 -4.92 99.86
N TYR A 2 -60.15 -3.84 100.46
CA TYR A 2 -59.83 -2.44 100.08
C TYR A 2 -58.34 -2.04 100.14
N LYS A 3 -57.60 -2.47 101.18
CA LYS A 3 -56.15 -2.18 101.31
C LYS A 3 -55.29 -2.86 100.21
N GLN A 4 -55.76 -3.99 99.65
CA GLN A 4 -55.08 -4.72 98.57
C GLN A 4 -55.23 -3.97 97.25
N LEU A 5 -56.46 -3.59 96.91
CA LEU A 5 -56.82 -2.80 95.73
C LEU A 5 -56.06 -1.46 95.67
N ARG A 6 -55.87 -0.79 96.82
CA ARG A 6 -55.09 0.47 96.87
C ARG A 6 -53.59 0.27 96.61
N LYS A 7 -53.02 -0.87 97.04
CA LYS A 7 -51.62 -1.22 96.73
C LYS A 7 -51.47 -1.58 95.26
N GLU A 8 -52.43 -2.30 94.71
CA GLU A 8 -52.46 -2.71 93.31
C GLU A 8 -52.66 -1.51 92.37
N GLY A 9 -53.52 -0.54 92.73
CA GLY A 9 -53.66 0.72 92.00
C GLY A 9 -52.36 1.51 91.90
N ARG A 10 -51.58 1.59 92.98
CA ARG A 10 -50.26 2.24 92.97
C ARG A 10 -49.23 1.48 92.13
N ARG A 11 -49.27 0.14 92.17
CA ARG A 11 -48.41 -0.70 91.35
C ARG A 11 -48.70 -0.51 89.86
N ASN A 12 -49.97 -0.51 89.48
CA ASN A 12 -50.42 -0.31 88.10
C ASN A 12 -50.06 1.09 87.59
N GLU A 13 -50.17 2.11 88.44
CA GLU A 13 -49.75 3.47 88.11
C GLU A 13 -48.25 3.58 87.85
N TYR A 14 -47.44 2.97 88.70
CA TYR A 14 -46.00 2.91 88.50
C TYR A 14 -45.63 2.16 87.21
N GLU A 15 -46.26 1.01 86.95
CA GLU A 15 -46.04 0.24 85.72
C GLU A 15 -46.44 1.03 84.47
N ARG A 16 -47.58 1.74 84.51
CA ARG A 16 -48.01 2.65 83.44
C ARG A 16 -46.99 3.75 83.19
N HIS A 17 -46.50 4.43 84.22
CA HIS A 17 -45.47 5.48 84.06
C HIS A 17 -44.15 4.91 83.52
N LYS A 18 -43.75 3.72 83.97
CA LYS A 18 -42.56 3.02 83.46
C LYS A 18 -42.70 2.69 81.98
N LEU A 19 -43.86 2.15 81.56
CA LEU A 19 -44.15 1.85 80.15
C LEU A 19 -44.21 3.12 79.30
N GLN A 20 -44.80 4.19 79.81
CA GLN A 20 -44.84 5.49 79.12
C GLN A 20 -43.44 6.07 78.90
N ALA A 21 -42.58 6.02 79.91
CA ALA A 21 -41.19 6.47 79.81
C ALA A 21 -40.39 5.64 78.79
N ILE A 22 -40.58 4.32 78.77
CA ILE A 22 -39.94 3.44 77.78
C ILE A 22 -40.46 3.76 76.37
N ASN A 23 -41.78 3.92 76.20
CA ASN A 23 -42.37 4.24 74.91
C ASN A 23 -41.87 5.59 74.37
N GLN A 24 -41.76 6.61 75.22
CA GLN A 24 -41.18 7.91 74.85
C GLN A 24 -39.72 7.78 74.42
N ARG A 25 -38.91 7.01 75.16
CA ARG A 25 -37.50 6.75 74.77
C ARG A 25 -37.41 6.03 73.43
N GLN A 26 -38.23 5.01 73.20
CA GLN A 26 -38.26 4.28 71.92
C GLN A 26 -38.64 5.20 70.76
N LYS A 27 -39.66 6.07 70.93
CA LYS A 27 -40.04 7.07 69.92
C LYS A 27 -38.89 8.01 69.57
N MET A 28 -38.19 8.53 70.58
CA MET A 28 -37.03 9.40 70.36
C MET A 28 -35.88 8.68 69.63
N VAL A 29 -35.61 7.42 69.96
CA VAL A 29 -34.57 6.62 69.28
C VAL A 29 -34.95 6.35 67.83
N LEU A 30 -36.20 5.97 67.57
CA LEU A 30 -36.70 5.73 66.21
C LEU A 30 -36.59 6.99 65.36
N GLN A 31 -37.02 8.14 65.88
CA GLN A 31 -36.93 9.41 65.17
C GLN A 31 -35.47 9.76 64.82
N ARG A 32 -34.54 9.66 65.78
CA ARG A 32 -33.11 9.91 65.51
C ARG A 32 -32.56 8.97 64.45
N LYS A 33 -32.91 7.67 64.51
CA LYS A 33 -32.47 6.69 63.52
C LYS A 33 -33.02 7.00 62.13
N THR A 34 -34.26 7.47 62.02
CA THR A 34 -34.83 7.90 60.73
C THR A 34 -34.14 9.16 60.19
N GLU A 35 -33.81 10.12 61.04
CA GLU A 35 -33.10 11.35 60.65
C GLU A 35 -31.65 11.04 60.23
N GLU A 36 -30.94 10.18 60.97
CA GLU A 36 -29.61 9.69 60.63
C GLU A 36 -29.60 8.99 59.26
N ALA A 37 -30.56 8.10 59.02
CA ALA A 37 -30.71 7.41 57.74
C ALA A 37 -31.01 8.39 56.60
N ALA A 38 -31.92 9.34 56.79
CA ALA A 38 -32.21 10.37 55.80
C ALA A 38 -30.96 11.21 55.46
N MET A 39 -30.19 11.62 56.47
CA MET A 39 -28.94 12.36 56.28
C MET A 39 -27.86 11.53 55.57
N ALA A 40 -27.74 10.24 55.88
CA ALA A 40 -26.82 9.34 55.19
C ALA A 40 -27.17 9.21 53.69
N THR A 41 -28.46 9.06 53.36
CA THR A 41 -28.90 9.00 51.95
C THR A 41 -28.68 10.32 51.21
N LYS A 42 -28.88 11.46 51.88
CA LYS A 42 -28.59 12.78 51.30
C LYS A 42 -27.11 12.94 50.98
N ARG A 43 -26.22 12.61 51.92
CA ARG A 43 -24.76 12.64 51.70
C ARG A 43 -24.34 11.71 50.56
N LEU A 44 -24.92 10.51 50.46
CA LEU A 44 -24.63 9.59 49.36
C LEU A 44 -25.03 10.19 48.01
N LYS A 45 -26.22 10.81 47.90
CA LYS A 45 -26.66 11.48 46.68
C LYS A 45 -25.73 12.64 46.29
N GLU A 46 -25.33 13.46 47.26
CA GLU A 46 -24.39 14.57 47.04
C GLU A 46 -23.04 14.08 46.54
N LEU A 47 -22.49 12.99 47.11
CA LEU A 47 -21.24 12.38 46.62
C LEU A 47 -21.37 11.81 45.20
N LEU A 48 -22.51 11.20 44.88
CA LEU A 48 -22.77 10.69 43.53
C LEU A 48 -22.92 11.82 42.51
N GLU A 49 -23.59 12.92 42.86
CA GLU A 49 -23.71 14.09 41.99
C GLU A 49 -22.38 14.85 41.84
N ALA A 50 -21.59 14.98 42.92
CA ALA A 50 -20.24 15.54 42.86
C ALA A 50 -19.31 14.71 41.95
N ARG A 51 -19.46 13.37 41.93
CA ARG A 51 -18.73 12.50 41.00
C ARG A 51 -19.15 12.71 39.55
N LYS A 52 -20.45 12.92 39.29
CA LYS A 52 -20.97 13.19 37.95
C LYS A 52 -20.55 14.56 37.41
N SER A 53 -20.54 15.59 38.25
CA SER A 53 -20.09 16.93 37.84
C SER A 53 -18.58 16.98 37.60
N SER A 54 -17.77 16.40 38.49
CA SER A 54 -16.31 16.33 38.34
C SER A 54 -15.86 15.56 37.09
N ALA A 55 -16.59 14.50 36.71
CA ALA A 55 -16.32 13.72 35.51
C ALA A 55 -16.69 14.46 34.20
N ARG A 56 -17.37 15.61 34.22
CA ARG A 56 -17.77 16.29 32.99
C ARG A 56 -16.76 17.34 32.53
N ASP A 57 -16.10 18.02 33.47
CA ASP A 57 -15.25 19.17 33.17
C ASP A 57 -13.77 18.78 32.89
N ASN A 58 -13.27 17.71 33.52
CA ASN A 58 -11.89 17.24 33.31
C ASN A 58 -11.74 16.16 32.23
N THR A 59 -12.83 15.49 31.85
CA THR A 59 -12.77 14.32 30.97
C THR A 59 -12.61 14.70 29.49
N GLY A 60 -13.16 15.82 29.03
CA GLY A 60 -13.10 16.19 27.61
C GLY A 60 -11.67 16.35 27.06
N MET A 61 -10.81 17.04 27.80
CA MET A 61 -9.44 17.37 27.36
C MET A 61 -8.46 16.21 27.58
N LEU A 62 -8.63 15.46 28.66
CA LEU A 62 -7.77 14.32 29.02
C LEU A 62 -8.10 13.08 28.17
N LEU A 63 -9.38 12.88 27.81
CA LEU A 63 -9.83 11.76 26.97
C LEU A 63 -9.37 11.92 25.51
N GLN A 64 -9.45 13.13 24.93
CA GLN A 64 -8.94 13.39 23.56
C GLN A 64 -7.43 13.22 23.45
N THR A 65 -6.68 13.62 24.48
CA THR A 65 -5.22 13.47 24.48
C THR A 65 -4.82 12.01 24.58
N ASN A 66 -5.54 11.23 25.41
CA ASN A 66 -5.34 9.78 25.53
C ASN A 66 -5.74 9.03 24.24
N GLU A 67 -6.82 9.44 23.58
CA GLU A 67 -7.27 8.83 22.31
C GLU A 67 -6.24 9.01 21.19
N LYS A 68 -5.68 10.20 21.03
CA LYS A 68 -4.61 10.44 20.04
C LYS A 68 -3.31 9.71 20.40
N ALA A 69 -3.01 9.53 21.68
CA ALA A 69 -1.85 8.74 22.11
C ALA A 69 -2.02 7.25 21.77
N LEU A 70 -3.22 6.70 22.04
CA LEU A 70 -3.59 5.34 21.66
C LEU A 70 -3.57 5.13 20.14
N GLN A 71 -4.04 6.11 19.38
CA GLN A 71 -4.00 6.08 17.93
C GLN A 71 -2.56 6.01 17.41
N ARG A 72 -1.66 6.89 17.90
CA ARG A 72 -0.24 6.87 17.50
C ARG A 72 0.47 5.59 17.91
N TRP A 73 0.16 5.06 19.09
CA TRP A 73 0.69 3.78 19.52
C TRP A 73 0.27 2.67 18.55
N LEU A 74 -1.02 2.59 18.21
CA LEU A 74 -1.51 1.61 17.24
C LEU A 74 -0.87 1.80 15.85
N GLU A 75 -0.74 3.04 15.37
CA GLU A 75 -0.08 3.33 14.09
C GLU A 75 1.34 2.79 14.07
N HIS A 76 2.11 3.04 15.13
CA HIS A 76 3.46 2.51 15.27
C HIS A 76 3.48 0.98 15.30
N GLU A 77 2.57 0.35 16.05
CA GLU A 77 2.47 -1.11 16.10
C GLU A 77 2.12 -1.72 14.73
N LEU A 78 1.22 -1.08 13.99
CA LEU A 78 0.89 -1.48 12.62
C LEU A 78 2.08 -1.29 11.67
N GLU A 79 2.79 -0.16 11.78
CA GLU A 79 3.98 0.13 10.98
C GLU A 79 5.08 -0.91 11.21
N VAL A 80 5.37 -1.25 12.46
CA VAL A 80 6.34 -2.31 12.79
C VAL A 80 5.92 -3.65 12.19
N MET A 81 4.64 -4.04 12.30
CA MET A 81 4.14 -5.29 11.72
C MET A 81 4.23 -5.30 10.19
N VAL A 82 3.91 -4.18 9.52
CA VAL A 82 4.01 -4.04 8.07
C VAL A 82 5.47 -4.14 7.64
N ASN A 83 6.39 -3.44 8.31
CA ASN A 83 7.82 -3.48 7.99
C ASN A 83 8.40 -4.89 8.12
N VAL A 84 8.04 -5.63 9.19
CA VAL A 84 8.46 -7.03 9.35
C VAL A 84 7.92 -7.89 8.21
N HIS A 85 6.67 -7.68 7.79
CA HIS A 85 6.08 -8.42 6.68
C HIS A 85 6.74 -8.10 5.34
N GLU A 86 7.04 -6.82 5.09
CA GLU A 86 7.73 -6.35 3.89
C GLU A 86 9.15 -6.91 3.82
N VAL A 87 9.93 -6.86 4.90
CA VAL A 87 11.28 -7.46 4.95
C VAL A 87 11.23 -8.97 4.71
N ARG A 88 10.22 -9.68 5.22
CA ARG A 88 10.03 -11.12 4.92
C ARG A 88 9.74 -11.36 3.44
N PHE A 89 8.89 -10.54 2.85
CA PHE A 89 8.56 -10.63 1.44
C PHE A 89 9.79 -10.36 0.55
N GLU A 90 10.55 -9.30 0.85
CA GLU A 90 11.78 -8.96 0.13
C GLU A 90 12.88 -10.01 0.33
N TYR A 91 13.02 -10.56 1.54
CA TYR A 91 13.94 -11.66 1.81
C TYR A 91 13.66 -12.86 0.90
N GLU A 92 12.39 -13.27 0.79
CA GLU A 92 11.98 -14.39 -0.05
C GLU A 92 12.22 -14.11 -1.54
N SER A 93 11.86 -12.90 -2.00
CA SER A 93 12.13 -12.45 -3.37
C SER A 93 13.62 -12.48 -3.70
N GLN A 94 14.47 -11.91 -2.82
CA GLN A 94 15.91 -11.87 -2.97
C GLN A 94 16.55 -13.27 -2.90
N SER A 95 16.00 -14.17 -2.09
CA SER A 95 16.42 -15.57 -2.00
C SER A 95 16.18 -16.29 -3.32
N GLN A 96 15.03 -16.06 -3.97
CA GLN A 96 14.72 -16.62 -5.29
C GLN A 96 15.66 -16.08 -6.38
N VAL A 97 15.93 -14.78 -6.39
CA VAL A 97 16.89 -14.17 -7.33
C VAL A 97 18.30 -14.75 -7.14
N ARG A 98 18.72 -14.94 -5.88
CA ARG A 98 19.98 -15.61 -5.54
C ARG A 98 20.04 -17.03 -6.09
N ALA A 99 18.98 -17.82 -5.90
CA ALA A 99 18.91 -19.19 -6.37
C ALA A 99 19.06 -19.26 -7.91
N ALA A 100 18.37 -18.38 -8.63
CA ALA A 100 18.49 -18.28 -10.09
C ALA A 100 19.92 -17.91 -10.53
N MET A 101 20.57 -16.94 -9.85
CA MET A 101 21.96 -16.58 -10.14
C MET A 101 22.94 -17.73 -9.86
N ALA A 102 22.72 -18.49 -8.78
CA ALA A 102 23.55 -19.64 -8.44
C ALA A 102 23.41 -20.77 -9.48
N GLU A 103 22.20 -20.99 -9.99
CA GLU A 103 21.93 -21.95 -11.06
C GLU A 103 22.61 -21.54 -12.38
N GLU A 104 22.48 -20.27 -12.79
CA GLU A 104 23.20 -19.74 -13.98
C GLU A 104 24.71 -19.97 -13.88
N LEU A 105 25.28 -19.68 -12.71
CA LEU A 105 26.70 -19.85 -12.44
C LEU A 105 27.10 -21.33 -12.52
N ALA A 106 26.31 -22.23 -11.92
CA ALA A 106 26.53 -23.67 -11.99
C ALA A 106 26.49 -24.19 -13.44
N VAL A 107 25.55 -23.71 -14.25
CA VAL A 107 25.45 -24.06 -15.68
C VAL A 107 26.67 -23.56 -16.44
N LEU A 108 27.13 -22.32 -16.19
CA LEU A 108 28.32 -21.77 -16.84
C LEU A 108 29.60 -22.52 -16.46
N LYS A 109 29.77 -22.89 -15.19
CA LYS A 109 30.90 -23.71 -14.71
C LYS A 109 30.85 -25.15 -15.22
N ASN A 110 29.67 -25.76 -15.38
CA ASN A 110 29.55 -27.11 -15.96
C ASN A 110 29.80 -27.10 -17.49
N ARG A 111 29.33 -26.06 -18.20
CA ARG A 111 29.66 -25.86 -19.62
C ARG A 111 31.16 -25.60 -19.85
N PHE A 112 31.87 -25.08 -18.84
CA PHE A 112 33.33 -24.99 -18.83
C PHE A 112 34.02 -26.36 -18.93
N ALA A 113 33.46 -27.39 -18.29
CA ALA A 113 34.00 -28.74 -18.28
C ALA A 113 33.71 -29.55 -19.56
N ARG A 114 32.72 -29.14 -20.39
CA ARG A 114 32.20 -29.94 -21.51
C ARG A 114 32.35 -29.35 -22.92
N ALA A 115 32.58 -28.06 -23.11
CA ALA A 115 32.80 -27.49 -24.46
C ALA A 115 33.48 -26.11 -24.49
N SER A 116 34.55 -26.00 -25.29
CA SER A 116 35.23 -24.78 -25.72
C SER A 116 34.55 -24.17 -26.95
N SER A 117 33.75 -23.10 -26.80
CA SER A 117 33.22 -22.32 -27.94
C SER A 117 32.74 -20.88 -27.63
N ILE A 118 33.15 -20.28 -26.52
CA ILE A 118 33.04 -18.83 -26.26
C ILE A 118 34.44 -18.38 -25.89
N THR A 119 34.83 -17.19 -26.33
CA THR A 119 36.08 -16.55 -25.94
C THR A 119 36.23 -16.62 -24.42
N LEU A 120 37.25 -17.37 -23.97
CA LEU A 120 37.47 -17.76 -22.58
C LEU A 120 37.37 -16.56 -21.62
N ASN A 121 37.85 -15.39 -22.05
CA ASN A 121 37.75 -14.13 -21.32
C ASN A 121 36.31 -13.64 -21.08
N ALA A 122 35.42 -13.66 -22.08
CA ALA A 122 34.03 -13.20 -21.90
C ALA A 122 33.24 -14.11 -20.95
N ARG A 123 33.60 -15.39 -20.91
CA ARG A 123 33.04 -16.38 -19.96
C ARG A 123 33.58 -16.14 -18.55
N MET A 124 34.90 -15.94 -18.40
CA MET A 124 35.54 -15.63 -17.10
C MET A 124 34.95 -14.36 -16.48
N THR A 125 34.79 -13.28 -17.26
CA THR A 125 34.22 -12.01 -16.76
C THR A 125 32.77 -12.18 -16.32
N ARG A 126 31.97 -12.96 -17.06
CA ARG A 126 30.58 -13.28 -16.64
C ARG A 126 30.55 -14.08 -15.34
N ILE A 127 31.42 -15.08 -15.17
CA ILE A 127 31.52 -15.86 -13.93
C ILE A 127 31.88 -14.96 -12.75
N ALA A 128 32.93 -14.14 -12.89
CA ALA A 128 33.33 -13.20 -11.84
C ALA A 128 32.21 -12.21 -11.47
N SER A 129 31.45 -11.73 -12.47
CA SER A 129 30.30 -10.85 -12.22
C SER A 129 29.18 -11.54 -11.43
N LEU A 130 28.87 -12.81 -11.76
CA LEU A 130 27.84 -13.58 -11.06
C LEU A 130 28.27 -13.94 -9.62
N GLU A 131 29.56 -14.25 -9.42
CA GLU A 131 30.13 -14.48 -8.09
C GLU A 131 30.03 -13.23 -7.22
N ASN A 132 30.35 -12.05 -7.78
CA ASN A 132 30.20 -10.78 -7.09
C ASN A 132 28.73 -10.47 -6.75
N MET A 133 27.82 -10.65 -7.70
CA MET A 133 26.38 -10.45 -7.47
C MET A 133 25.83 -11.42 -6.41
N LEU A 134 26.28 -12.67 -6.40
CA LEU A 134 25.94 -13.64 -5.35
C LEU A 134 26.48 -13.22 -4.00
N SER A 135 27.70 -12.69 -3.91
CA SER A 135 28.26 -12.15 -2.67
C SER A 135 27.36 -11.03 -2.12
N ILE A 136 27.07 -10.01 -2.92
CA ILE A 136 26.22 -8.88 -2.54
C ILE A 136 24.82 -9.36 -2.12
N SER A 137 24.24 -10.30 -2.86
CA SER A 137 22.95 -10.90 -2.52
C SER A 137 23.02 -11.69 -1.20
N SER A 138 24.15 -12.33 -0.87
CA SER A 138 24.37 -13.01 0.42
C SER A 138 24.33 -12.03 1.56
N ASP A 139 25.08 -10.94 1.42
CA ASP A 139 25.24 -9.93 2.45
C ASP A 139 23.89 -9.25 2.73
N SER A 140 23.12 -8.97 1.68
CA SER A 140 21.75 -8.46 1.78
C SER A 140 20.81 -9.43 2.50
N LEU A 141 20.84 -10.74 2.18
CA LEU A 141 20.03 -11.75 2.87
C LEU A 141 20.40 -11.90 4.34
N ILE A 142 21.70 -11.85 4.66
CA ILE A 142 22.17 -11.91 6.05
C ILE A 142 21.69 -10.66 6.83
N ALA A 143 21.79 -9.48 6.22
CA ALA A 143 21.29 -8.25 6.84
C ALA A 143 19.78 -8.29 7.08
N MET A 144 19.00 -8.74 6.11
CA MET A 144 17.54 -8.90 6.26
C MET A 144 17.20 -9.95 7.32
N ALA A 145 17.88 -11.10 7.33
CA ALA A 145 17.69 -12.13 8.36
C ALA A 145 18.01 -11.61 9.77
N SER A 146 19.06 -10.78 9.91
CA SER A 146 19.40 -10.11 11.18
C SER A 146 18.29 -9.16 11.63
N GLN A 147 17.73 -8.35 10.72
CA GLN A 147 16.61 -7.46 11.04
C GLN A 147 15.36 -8.24 11.49
N LEU A 148 15.05 -9.35 10.83
CA LEU A 148 13.93 -10.23 11.22
C LEU A 148 14.16 -10.85 12.60
N SER A 149 15.36 -11.34 12.88
CA SER A 149 15.70 -11.90 14.19
C SER A 149 15.56 -10.85 15.31
N GLU A 150 16.08 -9.64 15.09
CA GLU A 150 15.99 -8.55 16.06
C GLU A 150 14.53 -8.10 16.28
N ALA A 151 13.72 -8.05 15.22
CA ALA A 151 12.30 -7.74 15.33
C ALA A 151 11.53 -8.81 16.14
N GLU A 152 11.83 -10.09 15.91
CA GLU A 152 11.22 -11.18 16.68
C GLU A 152 11.65 -11.19 18.15
N GLU A 153 12.91 -10.85 18.46
CA GLU A 153 13.37 -10.71 19.85
C GLU A 153 12.65 -9.57 20.56
N ARG A 154 12.47 -8.42 19.90
CA ARG A 154 11.64 -7.32 20.43
C ARG A 154 10.21 -7.80 20.70
N GLU A 155 9.60 -8.55 19.78
CA GLU A 155 8.24 -9.09 19.98
C GLU A 155 8.16 -10.06 21.18
N ARG A 156 9.12 -10.97 21.34
CA ARG A 156 9.21 -11.88 22.50
C ARG A 156 9.36 -11.10 23.83
N SER A 157 10.06 -9.97 23.83
CA SER A 157 10.17 -9.12 25.01
C SER A 157 8.86 -8.37 25.36
N LEU A 158 8.07 -7.99 24.35
CA LEU A 158 6.85 -7.17 24.47
C LEU A 158 5.56 -7.98 24.65
N THR A 159 5.55 -9.26 24.25
CA THR A 159 4.42 -10.19 24.44
C THR A 159 4.13 -10.49 25.92
N ASN A 160 4.98 -10.02 26.83
CA ASN A 160 4.80 -10.09 28.28
C ASN A 160 3.63 -9.22 28.79
N ARG A 161 2.38 -9.65 28.60
CA ARG A 161 1.12 -9.16 29.22
C ARG A 161 0.82 -7.65 29.15
N GLY A 162 1.75 -6.82 28.69
CA GLY A 162 1.78 -5.39 28.93
C GLY A 162 1.58 -4.54 27.68
N ARG A 163 1.67 -5.13 26.50
CA ARG A 163 1.41 -4.47 25.21
C ARG A 163 0.06 -3.75 25.19
N TRP A 164 -0.98 -4.38 25.71
CA TRP A 164 -2.35 -3.84 25.72
C TRP A 164 -2.69 -3.04 26.98
N ASN A 165 -1.72 -2.77 27.88
CA ASN A 165 -1.99 -2.04 29.13
C ASN A 165 -2.49 -0.61 28.92
N GLN A 166 -2.28 -0.05 27.73
CA GLN A 166 -2.77 1.28 27.36
C GLN A 166 -4.29 1.26 27.12
N LEU A 167 -4.85 0.10 26.76
CA LEU A 167 -6.28 -0.09 26.53
C LEU A 167 -6.99 -0.29 27.88
N ARG A 168 -7.42 0.81 28.51
CA ARG A 168 -7.99 0.79 29.87
C ARG A 168 -9.50 0.61 29.92
N SER A 169 -10.20 0.87 28.82
CA SER A 169 -11.66 0.79 28.77
C SER A 169 -12.19 0.19 27.47
N MET A 170 -13.43 -0.32 27.52
CA MET A 170 -14.16 -0.75 26.32
C MET A 170 -14.48 0.42 25.35
N GLY A 171 -14.51 1.66 25.85
CA GLY A 171 -14.65 2.85 25.02
C GLY A 171 -13.42 3.07 24.14
N ASP A 172 -12.23 2.95 24.73
CA ASP A 172 -10.95 3.04 24.01
C ASP A 172 -10.86 1.96 22.92
N ALA A 173 -11.23 0.71 23.27
CA ALA A 173 -11.27 -0.40 22.34
C ALA A 173 -12.19 -0.12 21.14
N LYS A 174 -13.39 0.40 21.40
CA LYS A 174 -14.36 0.74 20.36
C LYS A 174 -13.83 1.85 19.45
N ASN A 175 -13.28 2.92 20.02
CA ASN A 175 -12.76 4.04 19.25
C ASN A 175 -11.58 3.62 18.38
N LEU A 176 -10.67 2.81 18.93
CA LEU A 176 -9.51 2.29 18.23
C LEU A 176 -9.91 1.38 17.06
N LEU A 177 -10.87 0.48 17.28
CA LEU A 177 -11.42 -0.36 16.21
C LEU A 177 -12.09 0.49 15.12
N GLN A 178 -12.87 1.50 15.51
CA GLN A 178 -13.50 2.41 14.55
C GLN A 178 -12.45 3.15 13.71
N TYR A 179 -11.36 3.61 14.35
CA TYR A 179 -10.23 4.23 13.67
C TYR A 179 -9.58 3.26 12.68
N MET A 180 -9.23 2.05 13.13
CA MET A 180 -8.67 1.01 12.27
C MET A 180 -9.54 0.69 11.08
N PHE A 181 -10.85 0.53 11.27
CA PHE A 181 -11.77 0.22 10.17
C PHE A 181 -11.87 1.36 9.15
N ASN A 182 -11.89 2.61 9.61
CA ASN A 182 -11.89 3.77 8.72
C ASN A 182 -10.59 3.84 7.92
N SER A 183 -9.44 3.77 8.61
CA SER A 183 -8.11 3.78 7.99
C SER A 183 -7.91 2.62 7.01
N LEU A 184 -8.35 1.41 7.37
CA LEU A 184 -8.34 0.26 6.48
C LEU A 184 -9.25 0.47 5.26
N GLY A 185 -10.41 1.11 5.45
CA GLY A 185 -11.31 1.47 4.35
C GLY A 185 -10.65 2.44 3.37
N ASP A 186 -10.01 3.49 3.89
CA ASP A 186 -9.35 4.52 3.10
C ASP A 186 -8.13 3.97 2.34
N THR A 187 -7.24 3.24 3.03
CA THR A 187 -6.06 2.59 2.42
C THR A 187 -6.44 1.60 1.33
N ARG A 188 -7.51 0.81 1.52
CA ARG A 188 -8.03 -0.07 0.47
C ARG A 188 -8.53 0.71 -0.74
N CYS A 189 -9.22 1.83 -0.54
CA CYS A 189 -9.68 2.65 -1.66
C CYS A 189 -8.48 3.22 -2.45
N GLN A 190 -7.47 3.74 -1.75
CA GLN A 190 -6.24 4.24 -2.37
C GLN A 190 -5.49 3.15 -3.14
N LEU A 191 -5.36 1.95 -2.55
CA LEU A 191 -4.72 0.81 -3.22
C LEU A 191 -5.43 0.46 -4.53
N TRP A 192 -6.76 0.44 -4.52
CA TRP A 192 -7.56 0.19 -5.72
C TRP A 192 -7.41 1.26 -6.80
N GLU A 193 -7.27 2.53 -6.41
CA GLU A 193 -6.98 3.63 -7.33
C GLU A 193 -5.61 3.43 -8.00
N LYS A 194 -4.57 3.16 -7.19
CA LYS A 194 -3.22 2.87 -7.71
C LYS A 194 -3.17 1.63 -8.60
N ASP A 195 -3.89 0.56 -8.24
CA ASP A 195 -3.99 -0.64 -9.07
C ASP A 195 -4.64 -0.34 -10.44
N MET A 196 -5.62 0.57 -10.47
CA MET A 196 -6.24 1.00 -11.73
C MET A 196 -5.27 1.83 -12.57
N GLU A 197 -4.56 2.79 -11.96
CA GLU A 197 -3.53 3.59 -12.62
C GLU A 197 -2.41 2.69 -13.18
N ILE A 198 -1.94 1.70 -12.41
CA ILE A 198 -0.94 0.73 -12.86
C ILE A 198 -1.45 -0.07 -14.06
N LYS A 199 -2.72 -0.51 -14.05
CA LYS A 199 -3.31 -1.23 -15.16
C LYS A 199 -3.40 -0.36 -16.42
N GLU A 200 -3.83 0.89 -16.28
CA GLU A 200 -3.91 1.84 -17.38
C GLU A 200 -2.52 2.12 -17.98
N MET A 201 -1.52 2.41 -17.14
CA MET A 201 -0.15 2.64 -17.60
C MET A 201 0.45 1.38 -18.27
N LYS A 202 0.11 0.18 -17.78
CA LYS A 202 0.51 -1.08 -18.43
C LYS A 202 -0.16 -1.26 -19.80
N GLU A 203 -1.42 -0.85 -19.95
CA GLU A 203 -2.12 -0.87 -21.24
C GLU A 203 -1.45 0.09 -22.23
N GLN A 204 -1.18 1.33 -21.81
CA GLN A 204 -0.46 2.34 -22.61
C GLN A 204 0.93 1.85 -23.04
N LEU A 205 1.67 1.20 -22.14
CA LEU A 205 2.97 0.62 -22.47
C LEU A 205 2.83 -0.47 -23.54
N LYS A 206 1.83 -1.35 -23.44
CA LYS A 206 1.60 -2.40 -24.45
C LYS A 206 1.26 -1.80 -25.81
N GLU A 207 0.43 -0.76 -25.85
CA GLU A 207 0.11 -0.05 -27.09
C GLU A 207 1.36 0.57 -27.72
N LEU A 208 2.19 1.28 -26.95
CA LEU A 208 3.45 1.85 -27.43
C LEU A 208 4.42 0.78 -27.94
N VAL A 209 4.55 -0.34 -27.23
CA VAL A 209 5.38 -1.48 -27.67
C VAL A 209 4.84 -2.07 -28.98
N SER A 210 3.51 -2.14 -29.16
CA SER A 210 2.92 -2.63 -30.40
C SER A 210 3.18 -1.69 -31.59
N LEU A 211 3.09 -0.38 -31.37
CA LEU A 211 3.39 0.65 -32.38
C LEU A 211 4.87 0.65 -32.75
N LEU A 212 5.77 0.50 -31.76
CA LEU A 212 7.20 0.41 -32.02
C LEU A 212 7.52 -0.79 -32.91
N ARG A 213 6.98 -1.97 -32.59
CA ARG A 213 7.15 -3.17 -33.43
C ARG A 213 6.61 -2.97 -34.85
N GLN A 214 5.47 -2.30 -35.00
CA GLN A 214 4.91 -1.98 -36.31
C GLN A 214 5.84 -1.04 -37.10
N SER A 215 6.38 -0.01 -36.44
CA SER A 215 7.33 0.92 -37.06
C SER A 215 8.65 0.24 -37.42
N GLU A 216 9.12 -0.71 -36.62
CA GLU A 216 10.32 -1.51 -36.92
C GLU A 216 10.12 -2.37 -38.17
N LEU A 217 8.96 -3.02 -38.30
CA LEU A 217 8.60 -3.79 -39.49
C LEU A 217 8.56 -2.91 -40.74
N GLN A 218 7.90 -1.75 -40.66
CA GLN A 218 7.86 -0.79 -41.77
C GLN A 218 9.26 -0.29 -42.17
N ARG A 219 10.16 -0.08 -41.20
CA ARG A 219 11.54 0.33 -41.47
C ARG A 219 12.30 -0.79 -42.20
N GLU A 220 12.12 -2.04 -41.79
CA GLU A 220 12.74 -3.20 -42.43
C GLU A 220 12.22 -3.40 -43.86
N ASP A 221 10.92 -3.23 -44.10
CA ASP A 221 10.32 -3.29 -45.44
C ASP A 221 10.91 -2.22 -46.39
N VAL A 222 11.04 -0.98 -45.93
CA VAL A 222 11.67 0.11 -46.71
C VAL A 222 13.16 -0.17 -46.94
N GLU A 223 13.87 -0.70 -45.94
CA GLU A 223 15.28 -1.07 -46.08
C GLU A 223 15.46 -2.18 -47.14
N ASN A 224 14.55 -3.15 -47.18
CA ASN A 224 14.54 -4.20 -48.20
C ASN A 224 14.19 -3.66 -49.59
N GLU A 225 13.23 -2.74 -49.70
CA GLU A 225 12.90 -2.08 -50.97
C GLU A 225 14.09 -1.27 -51.51
N LEU A 226 14.82 -0.57 -50.64
CA LEU A 226 16.04 0.15 -51.01
C LEU A 226 17.13 -0.81 -51.50
N LYS A 227 17.39 -1.92 -50.80
CA LYS A 227 18.37 -2.93 -51.24
C LYS A 227 18.03 -3.51 -52.60
N LEU A 228 16.75 -3.79 -52.87
CA LEU A 228 16.29 -4.26 -54.17
C LEU A 228 16.47 -3.20 -55.27
N ARG A 229 16.19 -1.93 -54.98
CA ARG A 229 16.44 -0.82 -55.91
C ARG A 229 17.92 -0.61 -56.19
N GLU A 230 18.77 -0.67 -55.17
CA GLU A 230 20.23 -0.59 -55.32
C GLU A 230 20.78 -1.75 -56.16
N GLN A 231 20.29 -2.97 -55.97
CA GLN A 231 20.62 -4.11 -56.84
C GLN A 231 20.16 -3.90 -58.28
N ALA A 232 18.93 -3.40 -58.49
CA ALA A 232 18.42 -3.12 -59.84
C ALA A 232 19.26 -2.05 -60.57
N VAL A 233 19.68 -1.00 -59.85
CA VAL A 233 20.59 0.04 -60.38
C VAL A 233 21.97 -0.54 -60.69
N ALA A 234 22.52 -1.40 -59.82
CA ALA A 234 23.80 -2.07 -60.05
C ALA A 234 23.76 -2.99 -61.30
N ILE A 235 22.66 -3.70 -61.52
CA ILE A 235 22.45 -4.54 -62.71
C ILE A 235 22.34 -3.68 -63.97
N ALA A 236 21.53 -2.61 -63.94
CA ALA A 236 21.35 -1.71 -65.07
C ALA A 236 22.68 -1.05 -65.51
N LEU A 237 23.53 -0.67 -64.55
CA LEU A 237 24.88 -0.14 -64.80
C LEU A 237 25.84 -1.19 -65.37
N ALA A 238 25.65 -2.48 -65.03
CA ALA A 238 26.47 -3.58 -65.54
C ALA A 238 26.06 -4.06 -66.95
N THR A 239 24.81 -3.85 -67.37
CA THR A 239 24.28 -4.25 -68.69
C THR A 239 24.40 -3.20 -69.80
N SER A 240 25.03 -2.05 -69.54
CA SER A 240 25.29 -1.06 -70.60
C SER A 240 26.31 -1.64 -71.62
N PRO A 241 25.97 -1.77 -72.92
CA PRO A 241 26.87 -2.36 -73.90
C PRO A 241 28.00 -1.39 -74.24
N ASN A 242 29.24 -1.88 -74.15
CA ASN A 242 30.43 -1.24 -74.70
C ASN A 242 30.35 -1.26 -76.24
N SER A 243 30.01 -0.15 -76.88
CA SER A 243 30.20 0.01 -78.33
C SER A 243 31.47 0.82 -78.59
N LEU A 244 32.49 0.12 -79.08
CA LEU A 244 33.71 0.62 -79.72
C LEU A 244 33.36 1.05 -81.15
N GLU A 245 33.48 2.33 -81.51
CA GLU A 245 33.86 2.77 -82.87
C GLU A 245 34.57 4.13 -82.84
N HIS A 246 35.57 4.23 -83.72
CA HIS A 246 36.46 5.35 -83.99
C HIS A 246 36.00 5.98 -85.32
N ILE A 247 36.00 7.32 -85.45
CA ILE A 247 36.42 8.14 -86.62
C ILE A 247 35.75 9.55 -86.62
N SER A 248 36.62 10.55 -86.44
CA SER A 248 36.74 11.95 -86.96
C SER A 248 35.61 12.98 -86.94
N ASP A 249 35.91 14.09 -86.24
CA ASP A 249 35.81 15.53 -86.59
C ASP A 249 34.53 16.07 -87.26
N ASP A 250 33.83 17.02 -86.61
CA ASP A 250 34.22 18.44 -86.66
C ASP A 250 33.36 19.35 -85.74
N MET A 251 34.04 20.33 -85.13
CA MET A 251 33.58 21.64 -84.60
C MET A 251 32.57 21.80 -83.44
N ASN A 252 33.14 22.40 -82.37
CA ASN A 252 32.61 23.41 -81.45
C ASN A 252 31.89 22.99 -80.15
N GLY A 253 32.53 23.31 -79.01
CA GLY A 253 31.82 23.75 -77.80
C GLY A 253 32.30 23.20 -76.44
N LEU A 254 33.18 23.97 -75.79
CA LEU A 254 33.36 24.14 -74.32
C LEU A 254 33.82 22.96 -73.43
N LEU A 255 34.84 23.29 -72.61
CA LEU A 255 35.13 22.87 -71.21
C LEU A 255 36.45 22.15 -70.96
N SER A 256 37.20 22.69 -70.00
CA SER A 256 38.10 21.97 -69.08
C SER A 256 38.60 22.94 -67.98
N PRO A 257 39.14 22.45 -66.84
CA PRO A 257 39.00 21.14 -66.21
C PRO A 257 38.79 21.26 -64.67
N MET A 258 38.37 20.20 -63.96
CA MET A 258 38.94 19.96 -62.63
C MET A 258 38.84 18.50 -62.17
N SER A 259 39.89 18.12 -61.47
CA SER A 259 40.43 16.80 -61.22
C SER A 259 39.82 16.07 -60.01
N VAL A 260 39.82 14.74 -60.10
CA VAL A 260 39.69 13.81 -58.98
C VAL A 260 40.94 13.88 -58.10
N PRO A 261 40.82 13.65 -56.76
CA PRO A 261 41.77 12.71 -56.18
C PRO A 261 41.16 11.74 -55.15
N VAL A 262 41.44 10.45 -55.40
CA VAL A 262 41.99 9.43 -54.48
C VAL A 262 41.37 9.23 -53.09
N ARG A 263 40.81 8.03 -52.91
CA ARG A 263 40.46 7.39 -51.63
C ARG A 263 41.68 7.27 -50.70
N LYS A 264 41.56 7.74 -49.46
CA LYS A 264 42.41 7.32 -48.33
C LYS A 264 41.52 6.88 -47.16
N GLN A 265 41.78 5.68 -46.66
CA GLN A 265 41.20 5.16 -45.43
C GLN A 265 41.54 6.07 -44.25
N LEU A 266 40.59 6.26 -43.33
CA LEU A 266 40.87 6.90 -42.04
C LEU A 266 40.22 6.13 -40.89
N LYS A 267 41.11 5.69 -39.99
CA LYS A 267 40.88 5.16 -38.65
C LYS A 267 40.18 6.21 -37.78
N TYR A 268 39.28 5.79 -36.89
CA TYR A 268 38.70 6.65 -35.87
C TYR A 268 39.26 6.32 -34.48
N CYS A 269 39.80 7.34 -33.81
CA CYS A 269 39.82 7.52 -32.36
C CYS A 269 39.49 9.00 -32.02
N PRO A 270 38.92 9.31 -30.84
CA PRO A 270 38.06 10.49 -30.61
C PRO A 270 38.75 11.63 -29.81
N GLY A 271 38.24 12.87 -29.93
CA GLY A 271 38.60 13.97 -29.00
C GLY A 271 38.27 15.42 -29.41
N ILE A 272 37.18 15.95 -28.85
CA ILE A 272 36.84 17.31 -28.37
C ILE A 272 37.82 18.48 -28.63
N VAL A 273 37.31 19.66 -29.06
CA VAL A 273 37.51 21.03 -28.46
C VAL A 273 36.80 22.15 -29.26
N ASN A 274 36.38 23.20 -28.53
CA ASN A 274 35.41 24.29 -28.81
C ASN A 274 35.90 25.49 -29.68
N VAL A 275 35.02 26.04 -30.56
CA VAL A 275 34.50 27.46 -30.75
C VAL A 275 35.48 28.68 -30.63
N PRO A 276 35.40 29.89 -31.32
CA PRO A 276 34.23 30.65 -31.89
C PRO A 276 34.34 31.48 -33.22
N VAL A 277 33.14 31.84 -33.76
CA VAL A 277 32.60 33.13 -34.31
C VAL A 277 33.37 34.00 -35.34
N ARG A 278 32.79 34.23 -36.55
CA ARG A 278 32.26 35.50 -37.15
C ARG A 278 31.89 35.28 -38.64
N GLU A 279 30.61 35.14 -38.98
CA GLU A 279 29.70 36.17 -39.55
C GLU A 279 29.97 36.51 -41.03
N LEU A 280 29.15 35.95 -41.95
CA LEU A 280 28.58 36.62 -43.13
C LEU A 280 27.40 35.78 -43.66
N VAL A 281 26.24 36.43 -43.72
CA VAL A 281 24.92 36.05 -44.23
C VAL A 281 24.69 36.92 -45.50
N PRO A 282 23.67 36.75 -46.39
CA PRO A 282 22.70 35.67 -46.64
C PRO A 282 22.69 35.18 -48.11
N PHE A 283 22.10 34.02 -48.38
CA PHE A 283 21.04 33.98 -49.40
C PHE A 283 20.04 32.87 -49.03
N ILE A 284 18.79 33.29 -48.97
CA ILE A 284 17.62 32.56 -48.50
C ILE A 284 17.09 31.72 -49.66
N ASP A 285 16.79 30.45 -49.41
CA ASP A 285 15.53 29.95 -49.96
C ASP A 285 14.80 29.02 -48.99
N GLN A 286 13.51 29.32 -48.85
CA GLN A 286 12.57 28.73 -47.92
C GLN A 286 12.18 27.32 -48.39
N THR A 287 12.09 26.38 -47.46
CA THR A 287 10.89 25.54 -47.22
C THR A 287 11.23 24.35 -46.32
N ARG A 288 11.04 24.52 -45.01
CA ARG A 288 10.54 23.52 -44.04
C ARG A 288 10.69 24.10 -42.64
N LYS A 289 9.60 24.63 -42.08
CA LYS A 289 9.54 25.01 -40.68
C LYS A 289 9.56 23.72 -39.84
N MET A 290 10.70 23.41 -39.22
CA MET A 290 10.75 22.55 -38.04
C MET A 290 10.18 23.33 -36.86
N VAL A 291 9.22 22.75 -36.15
CA VAL A 291 8.70 23.29 -34.89
C VAL A 291 9.62 22.83 -33.77
N PRO A 292 10.12 23.72 -32.88
CA PRO A 292 10.94 23.32 -31.75
C PRO A 292 10.11 22.50 -30.75
N LEU A 293 10.65 21.38 -30.30
CA LEU A 293 10.12 20.58 -29.21
C LEU A 293 10.31 21.33 -27.88
N SER A 294 9.50 22.37 -27.64
CA SER A 294 9.30 22.91 -26.31
C SER A 294 7.86 23.40 -26.17
N GLN A 295 7.25 23.05 -25.05
CA GLN A 295 5.93 23.47 -24.57
C GLN A 295 4.71 22.75 -25.16
N LEU A 296 4.38 21.58 -24.60
CA LEU A 296 2.98 21.11 -24.58
C LEU A 296 2.40 21.32 -23.17
N PRO A 297 1.34 22.14 -23.02
CA PRO A 297 0.69 22.39 -21.75
C PRO A 297 -0.25 21.24 -21.41
N MET A 298 -0.20 20.78 -20.15
CA MET A 298 -1.24 19.98 -19.49
C MET A 298 -2.61 20.66 -19.69
N LYS A 299 -3.41 20.16 -20.63
CA LYS A 299 -4.82 20.55 -20.78
C LYS A 299 -5.70 19.32 -20.86
N LYS A 300 -6.45 19.13 -19.77
CA LYS A 300 -7.78 18.53 -19.66
C LYS A 300 -8.41 18.11 -20.99
N LEU A 301 -8.45 16.80 -21.23
CA LEU A 301 -9.47 16.20 -22.10
C LEU A 301 -10.76 16.03 -21.30
N VAL A 302 -11.55 17.09 -21.27
CA VAL A 302 -12.98 17.00 -20.98
C VAL A 302 -13.71 16.95 -22.32
N ALA A 303 -14.39 15.82 -22.53
CA ALA A 303 -15.55 15.62 -23.39
C ALA A 303 -15.37 15.58 -24.92
N ILE A 304 -15.16 14.36 -25.44
CA ILE A 304 -15.97 13.82 -26.54
C ILE A 304 -16.63 12.54 -26.01
N GLY A 305 -17.96 12.55 -25.94
CA GLY A 305 -18.74 11.54 -25.22
C GLY A 305 -18.96 10.24 -25.99
N ARG A 306 -18.57 9.10 -25.40
CA ARG A 306 -19.47 7.96 -25.15
C ARG A 306 -18.86 6.94 -24.17
N ALA A 307 -19.66 6.55 -23.18
CA ALA A 307 -19.60 5.31 -22.38
C ALA A 307 -18.46 5.09 -21.35
N GLY A 308 -18.17 6.07 -20.47
CA GLY A 308 -17.29 5.83 -19.29
C GLY A 308 -17.85 6.31 -17.94
N ASN A 309 -18.63 7.39 -17.91
CA ASN A 309 -18.91 8.14 -16.68
C ASN A 309 -20.06 7.60 -15.79
N GLY A 310 -20.56 6.40 -16.06
CA GLY A 310 -21.61 5.75 -15.24
C GLY A 310 -21.09 4.98 -14.02
N LYS A 311 -19.77 4.76 -13.91
CA LYS A 311 -19.18 3.89 -12.87
C LYS A 311 -18.88 4.62 -11.56
N LEU A 312 -18.43 5.87 -11.62
CA LEU A 312 -18.16 6.70 -10.42
C LEU A 312 -19.43 6.99 -9.59
N TRP A 313 -20.54 7.31 -10.26
CA TRP A 313 -21.82 7.64 -9.60
C TRP A 313 -22.54 6.43 -9.02
N ARG A 314 -22.26 5.21 -9.51
CA ARG A 314 -22.76 3.97 -8.91
C ARG A 314 -22.05 3.65 -7.60
N TRP A 315 -20.75 3.94 -7.49
CA TRP A 315 -19.95 3.67 -6.29
C TRP A 315 -20.26 4.61 -5.12
N LYS A 316 -20.48 5.90 -5.38
CA LYS A 316 -20.90 6.84 -4.32
C LYS A 316 -22.26 6.47 -3.71
N ARG A 317 -23.12 5.79 -4.48
CA ARG A 317 -24.41 5.25 -4.02
C ARG A 317 -24.27 3.94 -3.23
N TRP A 318 -23.31 3.08 -3.60
CA TRP A 318 -22.99 1.84 -2.88
C TRP A 318 -22.28 2.08 -1.54
N HIS A 319 -21.33 3.03 -1.48
CA HIS A 319 -20.65 3.44 -0.25
C HIS A 319 -21.67 3.97 0.77
N ASN A 320 -22.60 4.83 0.35
CA ASN A 320 -23.68 5.31 1.22
C ASN A 320 -24.64 4.19 1.65
N LYS A 321 -24.93 3.20 0.79
CA LYS A 321 -25.78 2.05 1.12
C LYS A 321 -25.11 1.08 2.10
N TRP A 322 -23.81 0.84 1.95
CA TRP A 322 -23.01 0.01 2.86
C TRP A 322 -22.84 0.69 4.22
N HIS A 323 -22.53 1.99 4.25
CA HIS A 323 -22.40 2.77 5.47
C HIS A 323 -23.74 2.85 6.24
N VAL A 324 -24.87 2.97 5.55
CA VAL A 324 -26.21 2.94 6.16
C VAL A 324 -26.57 1.53 6.66
N GLN A 325 -26.36 0.46 5.87
CA GLN A 325 -26.62 -0.90 6.34
C GLN A 325 -25.72 -1.31 7.51
N TYR A 326 -24.45 -0.90 7.51
CA TYR A 326 -23.51 -1.19 8.59
C TYR A 326 -23.86 -0.41 9.85
N LYS A 327 -24.14 0.90 9.75
CA LYS A 327 -24.64 1.69 10.90
C LYS A 327 -25.95 1.12 11.47
N TRP A 328 -26.88 0.68 10.63
CA TRP A 328 -28.14 0.07 11.07
C TRP A 328 -27.95 -1.30 11.75
N LYS A 329 -27.01 -2.12 11.27
CA LYS A 329 -26.68 -3.42 11.89
C LYS A 329 -26.05 -3.25 13.29
N TRP A 330 -25.35 -2.15 13.53
CA TRP A 330 -24.66 -1.89 14.80
C TRP A 330 -25.44 -0.99 15.78
N GLN A 331 -26.61 -0.50 15.39
CA GLN A 331 -27.49 0.27 16.29
C GLN A 331 -28.29 -0.62 17.26
N LYS A 332 -28.32 -1.94 17.04
CA LYS A 332 -28.95 -2.94 17.93
C LYS A 332 -28.07 -4.20 18.10
N PRO A 333 -27.02 -4.13 18.94
CA PRO A 333 -26.01 -5.19 19.08
C PRO A 333 -26.57 -6.59 19.37
N TRP A 334 -27.72 -6.70 20.04
CA TRP A 334 -28.35 -7.98 20.38
C TRP A 334 -28.85 -8.78 19.16
N ARG A 335 -29.14 -8.12 18.03
CA ARG A 335 -29.53 -8.83 16.80
C ARG A 335 -28.33 -9.49 16.11
N LEU A 336 -27.11 -8.99 16.33
CA LEU A 336 -25.89 -9.61 15.85
C LEU A 336 -25.65 -10.94 16.58
N SER A 337 -25.90 -10.96 17.90
CA SER A 337 -25.85 -12.18 18.72
C SER A 337 -26.88 -13.23 18.29
N GLU A 338 -28.10 -12.84 17.90
CA GLU A 338 -29.10 -13.76 17.34
C GLU A 338 -28.68 -14.34 15.97
N TRP A 339 -28.08 -13.52 15.11
CA TRP A 339 -27.56 -13.98 13.81
C TRP A 339 -26.35 -14.90 13.94
N ILE A 340 -25.44 -14.60 14.86
CA ILE A 340 -24.30 -15.47 15.18
C ILE A 340 -24.81 -16.81 15.71
N ARG A 341 -25.77 -16.81 16.64
CA ARG A 341 -26.40 -18.03 17.16
C ARG A 341 -27.06 -18.86 16.06
N HIS A 342 -27.75 -18.24 15.10
CA HIS A 342 -28.34 -18.96 13.96
C HIS A 342 -27.30 -19.49 12.97
N SER A 343 -26.17 -18.79 12.79
CA SER A 343 -25.07 -19.29 11.97
C SER A 343 -24.35 -20.47 12.64
N GLU A 344 -24.16 -20.42 13.96
CA GLU A 344 -23.57 -21.51 14.75
C GLU A 344 -24.51 -22.73 14.83
N GLU A 345 -25.82 -22.54 15.00
CA GLU A 345 -26.82 -23.62 14.93
C GLU A 345 -26.84 -24.33 13.57
N ASN A 346 -26.59 -23.61 12.47
CA ASN A 346 -26.49 -24.20 11.13
C ASN A 346 -25.16 -24.93 10.89
N ILE A 347 -24.06 -24.46 11.49
CA ILE A 347 -22.75 -25.12 11.43
C ILE A 347 -22.75 -26.41 12.26
N ILE A 348 -23.43 -26.43 13.41
CA ILE A 348 -23.57 -27.63 14.26
C ILE A 348 -24.40 -28.71 13.56
N LYS A 349 -25.44 -28.32 12.78
CA LYS A 349 -26.24 -29.25 11.98
C LYS A 349 -25.54 -29.80 10.74
N ALA A 350 -24.48 -29.15 10.27
CA ALA A 350 -23.72 -29.52 9.08
C ALA A 350 -22.51 -30.45 9.36
N LYS A 351 -22.30 -30.89 10.61
CA LYS A 351 -21.20 -31.80 10.94
C LYS A 351 -21.55 -33.23 10.45
N PRO A 352 -20.76 -33.85 9.55
CA PRO A 352 -21.03 -35.23 9.13
C PRO A 352 -20.81 -36.17 10.32
N ARG A 353 -21.80 -37.03 10.59
CA ARG A 353 -21.68 -38.13 11.55
C ARG A 353 -20.45 -38.97 11.18
N SER A 354 -19.49 -39.03 12.10
CA SER A 354 -18.37 -39.97 12.04
C SER A 354 -18.93 -41.40 12.00
N ARG A 355 -18.71 -42.10 10.89
CA ARG A 355 -18.94 -43.54 10.77
C ARG A 355 -17.95 -44.26 11.68
N SER A 356 -18.47 -44.94 12.69
CA SER A 356 -17.73 -45.91 13.50
C SER A 356 -17.41 -47.13 12.64
N PHE A 357 -16.12 -47.37 12.39
CA PHE A 357 -15.65 -48.70 11.99
C PHE A 357 -15.60 -49.57 13.26
N SER A 358 -16.42 -50.63 13.30
CA SER A 358 -16.26 -51.72 14.26
C SER A 358 -15.28 -52.72 13.70
N TYR A 359 -14.35 -53.16 14.55
CA TYR A 359 -13.50 -54.33 14.37
C TYR A 359 -14.33 -55.62 14.41
#